data_AF-A0A7C4SYX8-F1
#
_entry.id   AF-A0A7C4SYX8-F1
#
_cell.length_a   1.000
_cell.length_b   1.000
_cell.length_c   1.000
_cell.angle_alpha   90.00
_cell.angle_beta   90.00
_cell.angle_gamma   90.00
#
_symmetry.space_group_name_H-M   'P 1'
#
loop_
_entity.id
_entity.type
_entity.pdbx_description
1 polymer ?
#
loop_
_entity_poly.entity_id
_entity_poly.type
_entity_poly.pdbx_seq_one_letter_code
_entity_poly.pdbx_strand_id
1 'polypeptide(L)' 'MAKVLYGVAGEGYGHSSRSEIIGRRLLEAGHNVRFAASGKSLSYLSPIFPGRVHEVFGLQLVYDHGAVQPLKTIVQN' A
#
# COMPACT_ATOMS: atom_id res chain seq x y z
N MET A 1 -5.21 -13.16 -19.31
CA MET A 1 -5.49 -11.80 -18.78
C MET A 1 -6.31 -11.95 -17.49
N ALA A 2 -5.94 -11.26 -16.40
CA ALA A 2 -6.63 -11.37 -15.11
C ALA A 2 -6.97 -9.98 -14.54
N LYS A 3 -7.98 -9.92 -13.66
CA LYS A 3 -8.29 -8.74 -12.83
C LYS A 3 -7.70 -8.97 -11.43
N VAL A 4 -6.80 -8.10 -11.00
CA VAL A 4 -6.03 -8.24 -9.75
C VAL A 4 -6.34 -7.06 -8.84
N LEU A 5 -6.83 -7.36 -7.63
CA LEU A 5 -6.84 -6.40 -6.53
C LEU A 5 -5.60 -6.65 -5.68
N TYR A 6 -4.69 -5.69 -5.64
CA TYR A 6 -3.42 -5.79 -4.93
C TYR A 6 -3.49 -4.98 -3.63
N GLY A 7 -3.54 -5.67 -2.49
CA GLY A 7 -3.49 -5.02 -1.17
C GLY A 7 -2.06 -4.65 -0.77
N VAL A 8 -1.86 -3.42 -0.29
CA VAL A 8 -0.55 -2.92 0.15
C VAL A 8 -0.64 -2.30 1.54
N ALA A 9 0.10 -2.89 2.49
CA ALA A 9 0.19 -2.43 3.87
C ALA A 9 0.80 -1.01 3.97
N GLY A 10 0.28 -0.17 4.86
CA GLY A 10 0.50 1.29 4.88
C GLY A 10 1.54 1.80 5.87
N GLU A 11 2.12 0.94 6.70
CA GLU A 11 2.92 1.31 7.87
C GLU A 11 4.34 1.80 7.51
N GLY A 12 4.86 1.36 6.37
CA GLY A 12 6.22 1.68 5.91
C GLY A 12 6.43 1.49 4.40
N TYR A 13 7.48 2.14 3.88
CA TYR A 13 7.77 2.17 2.44
C TYR A 13 8.26 0.85 1.85
N GLY A 14 8.72 -0.10 2.69
CA GLY A 14 9.20 -1.39 2.21
C GLY A 14 8.13 -2.22 1.50
N HIS A 15 6.87 -2.12 1.91
CA HIS A 15 5.76 -2.76 1.18
C HIS A 15 5.43 -1.99 -0.11
N SER A 16 5.51 -0.66 -0.08
CA SER A 16 5.20 0.20 -1.21
C SER A 16 6.18 0.03 -2.37
N SER A 17 7.49 0.05 -2.10
CA SER A 17 8.54 -0.07 -3.14
C SER A 17 8.52 -1.43 -3.84
N ARG A 18 8.33 -2.52 -3.09
CA ARG A 18 8.18 -3.86 -3.67
C ARG A 18 6.88 -3.99 -4.47
N SER A 19 5.78 -3.42 -3.96
CA SER A 19 4.48 -3.48 -4.65
C SER A 19 4.48 -2.65 -5.93
N GLU A 20 5.26 -1.58 -6.01
CA GLU A 20 5.48 -0.85 -7.26
C GLU A 20 6.08 -1.76 -8.33
N ILE A 21 7.19 -2.44 -8.01
CA ILE A 21 7.88 -3.30 -8.99
C ILE A 21 6.93 -4.41 -9.45
N ILE A 22 6.31 -5.15 -8.53
CA ILE A 22 5.40 -6.24 -8.88
C ILE A 22 4.19 -5.74 -9.65
N GLY A 23 3.58 -4.63 -9.21
CA GLY A 23 2.45 -4.01 -9.88
C GLY A 23 2.75 -3.60 -11.32
N ARG A 24 3.94 -3.01 -11.56
CA ARG A 24 4.42 -2.66 -12.90
C ARG A 24 4.58 -3.90 -13.78
N ARG A 25 5.19 -4.97 -13.26
CA ARG A 25 5.36 -6.24 -14.00
C ARG A 25 4.03 -6.90 -14.34
N LEU A 26 3.04 -6.84 -13.44
CA LEU A 26 1.70 -7.37 -13.70
C LEU A 26 0.96 -6.56 -14.78
N LEU A 27 1.08 -5.24 -14.76
CA LEU A 27 0.53 -4.36 -15.80
C LEU A 27 1.20 -4.61 -17.16
N GLU A 28 2.53 -4.73 -17.19
CA GLU A 28 3.31 -5.06 -18.40
C GLU A 28 2.95 -6.43 -18.98
N ALA A 29 2.63 -7.41 -18.12
CA ALA A 29 2.13 -8.72 -18.54
C ALA A 29 0.67 -8.70 -19.04
N GLY A 30 0.02 -7.52 -19.08
CA GLY A 30 -1.33 -7.34 -19.59
C GLY A 30 -2.44 -7.63 -18.59
N HIS A 31 -2.15 -7.71 -17.29
CA HIS A 31 -3.19 -7.83 -16.26
C HIS A 31 -3.81 -6.45 -15.94
N ASN A 32 -5.08 -6.46 -15.53
CA ASN A 32 -5.73 -5.26 -14.99
C ASN A 32 -5.55 -5.22 -13.47
N VAL A 33 -4.62 -4.39 -13.01
CA VAL A 33 -4.29 -4.24 -11.60
C VAL A 33 -4.92 -2.96 -11.03
N ARG A 34 -5.55 -3.09 -9.86
CA ARG A 34 -5.90 -1.99 -8.95
C ARG A 34 -5.24 -2.22 -7.59
N PHE A 35 -4.79 -1.15 -6.96
CA PHE A 35 -4.16 -1.20 -5.64
C PHE A 35 -5.16 -0.76 -4.57
N ALA A 36 -5.21 -1.49 -3.48
CA ALA A 36 -5.88 -1.12 -2.25
C ALA A 36 -4.79 -0.78 -1.22
N ALA A 37 -4.69 0.50 -0.85
CA ALA A 37 -3.58 0.99 -0.03
C ALA A 37 -4.06 1.97 1.05
N SER A 38 -3.29 2.10 2.12
CA SER A 38 -3.52 3.06 3.19
C SER A 38 -2.21 3.77 3.57
N GLY A 39 -2.32 4.87 4.32
CA GLY A 39 -1.16 5.56 4.93
C GLY A 39 -0.03 5.84 3.93
N LYS A 40 1.21 5.47 4.30
CA LYS A 40 2.40 5.75 3.48
C LYS A 40 2.35 5.08 2.11
N SER A 41 1.72 3.89 2.00
CA SER A 41 1.59 3.19 0.72
C SER A 41 0.63 3.89 -0.22
N LEU A 42 -0.45 4.48 0.29
CA LEU A 42 -1.35 5.30 -0.52
C LEU A 42 -0.61 6.51 -1.09
N SER A 43 0.11 7.25 -0.24
CA SER A 43 0.88 8.42 -0.65
C SER A 43 1.99 8.09 -1.64
N TYR A 44 2.65 6.93 -1.48
CA TYR A 44 3.71 6.46 -2.36
C TYR A 44 3.17 6.00 -3.73
N LEU A 45 2.12 5.19 -3.75
CA LEU A 45 1.65 4.53 -4.98
C LEU A 45 0.74 5.40 -5.83
N SER A 46 -0.05 6.31 -5.23
CA SER A 46 -0.99 7.18 -5.95
C SER A 46 -0.36 7.97 -7.10
N PRO A 47 0.80 8.64 -6.94
CA PRO A 47 1.45 9.35 -8.03
C PRO A 47 2.06 8.42 -9.09
N ILE A 48 2.40 7.18 -8.74
CA ILE A 48 3.03 6.21 -9.64
C ILE A 48 1.99 5.50 -10.51
N PHE A 49 0.81 5.20 -9.96
CA PHE A 49 -0.27 4.50 -10.63
C PHE A 49 -1.57 5.34 -10.63
N PRO A 50 -1.59 6.48 -11.33
CA PRO A 50 -2.73 7.39 -11.32
C PRO A 50 -4.03 6.70 -11.75
N GLY A 51 -5.09 6.90 -10.97
CA GLY A 51 -6.42 6.31 -11.21
C GLY A 51 -6.54 4.81 -10.91
N ARG A 52 -5.47 4.17 -10.40
CA ARG A 52 -5.46 2.72 -10.09
C ARG A 52 -5.33 2.41 -8.60
N VAL A 53 -5.06 3.41 -7.77
CA VAL A 53 -4.94 3.25 -6.31
C VAL A 53 -6.21 3.72 -5.63
N HIS A 54 -6.76 2.86 -4.79
CA HIS A 54 -7.93 3.12 -3.94
C HIS A 54 -7.48 3.15 -2.49
N GLU A 55 -7.87 4.20 -1.79
CA GLU A 55 -7.66 4.30 -0.35
C GLU A 55 -8.55 3.29 0.37
N VAL A 56 -7.96 2.56 1.31
CA VAL A 56 -8.70 1.73 2.27
C VAL A 56 -8.52 2.32 3.67
N PHE A 57 -9.63 2.58 4.32
CA PHE A 57 -9.68 3.08 5.70
C PHE A 57 -9.68 1.93 6.71
N GLY A 58 -9.21 2.19 7.92
CA GLY A 58 -9.23 1.22 9.01
C GLY A 58 -8.15 1.49 10.06
N LEU A 59 -8.07 0.59 11.03
CA LEU A 59 -7.05 0.63 12.07
C LEU A 59 -5.64 0.45 11.46
N GLN A 60 -4.68 1.24 11.95
CA GLN A 60 -3.29 1.23 11.49
C GLN A 60 -2.35 0.96 12.65
N LEU A 61 -1.27 0.23 12.39
CA LEU A 61 -0.20 0.06 13.37
C LEU A 61 0.79 1.21 13.26
N VAL A 62 1.17 1.77 14.41
CA VAL A 62 2.23 2.78 14.47
C VAL A 62 3.56 2.07 14.50
N TYR A 63 4.34 2.19 13.41
CA TYR A 63 5.68 1.63 13.30
C TYR A 63 6.72 2.74 13.39
N ASP A 64 7.57 2.67 14.40
CA ASP A 64 8.55 3.71 14.74
C ASP A 64 9.78 3.06 15.39
N HIS A 65 10.97 3.58 15.11
CA HIS A 65 12.26 3.03 15.60
C HIS A 65 12.43 1.52 15.36
N GLY A 66 11.97 1.01 14.23
CA GLY A 66 12.15 -0.40 13.88
C GLY A 66 11.17 -1.36 14.58
N ALA A 67 10.16 -0.87 15.31
CA ALA A 67 9.18 -1.72 16.00
C ALA A 67 7.77 -1.12 15.97
N VAL A 68 6.76 -1.97 16.19
CA VAL A 68 5.39 -1.51 16.47
C VAL A 68 5.36 -0.84 17.83
N GLN A 69 4.63 0.27 17.94
CA GLN A 69 4.44 1.05 19.16
C GLN A 69 3.01 0.83 19.69
N PRO A 70 2.79 -0.07 20.66
CA PRO A 70 1.42 -0.45 21.07
C PRO A 70 0.61 0.71 21.64
N LEU A 71 1.21 1.50 22.55
CA LEU A 71 0.52 2.65 23.16
C LEU A 71 0.20 3.73 22.12
N LYS A 72 1.15 4.05 21.24
CA LYS A 72 0.91 5.01 20.15
C LYS A 72 -0.16 4.50 19.18
N THR A 73 -0.16 3.20 18.89
CA THR A 73 -1.17 2.55 18.04
C THR A 73 -2.57 2.71 18.62
N ILE A 74 -2.75 2.51 19.93
CA ILE A 74 -4.07 2.67 20.56
C ILE A 74 -4.51 4.15 20.58
N VAL A 75 -3.58 5.09 20.79
CA VAL A 75 -3.92 6.53 20.87
C VAL A 75 -4.22 7.15 19.50
N GLN A 76 -3.60 6.65 18.43
CA GLN A 76 -3.72 7.23 17.09
C GLN A 76 -4.97 6.76 16.31
N ASN A 77 -5.60 5.67 16.75
CA ASN A 77 -6.78 5.09 16.11
C ASN A 77 -8.03 5.30 16.97
#